data_AF-A0A8T4UMA0-F1
#
_entry.id   AF-A0A8T4UMA0-F1
#
_cell.length_a   1.000
_cell.length_b   1.000
_cell.length_c   1.000
_cell.angle_alpha   90.00
_cell.angle_beta   90.00
_cell.angle_gamma   90.00
#
_symmetry.space_group_name_H-M   'P 1'
#
loop_
_entity.id
_entity.type
_entity.pdbx_description
1 polymer ?
#
loop_
_entity_poly.entity_id
_entity_poly.type
_entity_poly.pdbx_seq_one_letter_code
_entity_poly.pdbx_strand_id
1 'polypeptide(L)'
;MKINPNLLKLAEQTYDPDLKVDTSLVQQPIQTPNINVQNPQDYIILEGRHGTYEYPDLLVSKYRLSYNPEVEKVANILGLKLSNTSKEKNGRDYIGNINWINSLRLNLELNGFTLNPRQGIDFISLLKSGKAFDGNENKIDSKELERILDEIIGVRNPGRAEWLDADFKYLNKAGKEIQESEKGNLYIYYNHVRDANGNLIPRNRKLLEECLMDNCKIDLSGCNKQGMPTKEGDDINYWRPMKDNNSVAGFYASSGRALLDCLSDPLLSYSGLGVRIAKIKEQK
;
A
#
# COMPACT_ATOMS: atom_id res chain seq x y z
N MET A 1 -15.76 -16.50 -12.48
CA MET A 1 -14.62 -15.67 -11.99
C MET A 1 -14.76 -15.59 -10.47
N LYS A 2 -13.75 -16.05 -9.71
CA LYS A 2 -13.85 -16.11 -8.24
C LYS A 2 -13.27 -14.82 -7.66
N ILE A 3 -14.08 -14.04 -6.94
CA ILE A 3 -13.61 -12.88 -6.16
C ILE A 3 -12.67 -13.40 -5.08
N ASN A 4 -11.52 -12.73 -4.90
CA ASN A 4 -10.58 -13.08 -3.84
C ASN A 4 -11.28 -12.99 -2.47
N PRO A 5 -11.43 -14.11 -1.75
CA PRO A 5 -12.22 -14.16 -0.51
C PRO A 5 -11.62 -13.33 0.64
N ASN A 6 -10.31 -13.07 0.60
CA ASN A 6 -9.61 -12.25 1.59
C ASN A 6 -9.94 -10.75 1.45
N LEU A 7 -10.29 -10.29 0.25
CA LEU A 7 -10.63 -8.90 0.01
C LEU A 7 -12.06 -8.54 0.46
N LEU A 8 -12.95 -9.53 0.60
CA LEU A 8 -14.34 -9.31 1.03
C LEU A 8 -14.44 -9.11 2.55
N LYS A 9 -13.65 -9.85 3.34
CA LYS A 9 -13.54 -9.66 4.79
C LYS A 9 -12.99 -8.27 5.16
N LEU A 10 -12.03 -7.75 4.38
CA LEU A 10 -11.50 -6.38 4.56
C LEU A 10 -12.57 -5.31 4.25
N ALA A 11 -13.43 -5.55 3.27
CA ALA A 11 -14.51 -4.64 2.89
C ALA A 11 -15.67 -4.64 3.92
N GLU A 12 -16.04 -5.81 4.45
CA GLU A 12 -17.11 -5.94 5.45
C GLU A 12 -16.74 -5.31 6.80
N GLN A 13 -15.47 -5.34 7.18
CA GLN A 13 -14.98 -4.77 8.45
C GLN A 13 -14.68 -3.27 8.40
N THR A 14 -14.70 -2.65 7.21
CA THR A 14 -14.46 -1.21 7.02
C THR A 14 -15.70 -0.43 6.57
N TYR A 15 -16.88 -1.06 6.71
CA TYR A 15 -18.18 -0.57 6.26
C TYR A 15 -18.43 0.91 6.60
N ASP A 16 -18.67 1.69 5.54
CA ASP A 16 -19.17 3.06 5.62
C ASP A 16 -20.71 3.03 5.46
N PRO A 17 -21.49 3.32 6.52
CA PRO A 17 -22.95 3.29 6.44
C PRO A 17 -23.54 4.35 5.49
N ASP A 18 -22.75 5.35 5.06
CA ASP A 18 -23.23 6.43 4.19
C ASP A 18 -23.11 6.10 2.68
N LEU A 19 -22.51 4.96 2.32
CA LEU A 19 -22.46 4.46 0.95
C LEU A 19 -23.54 3.41 0.71
N LYS A 20 -24.57 3.79 -0.05
CA LYS A 20 -25.48 2.83 -0.71
C LYS A 20 -24.71 2.07 -1.79
N VAL A 21 -23.91 1.09 -1.39
CA VAL A 21 -23.38 0.08 -2.30
C VAL A 21 -24.54 -0.82 -2.71
N ASP A 22 -24.73 -1.03 -4.00
CA ASP A 22 -25.65 -2.05 -4.50
C ASP A 22 -25.12 -3.43 -4.08
N THR A 23 -25.67 -3.95 -2.98
CA THR A 23 -25.29 -5.23 -2.38
C THR A 23 -25.86 -6.44 -3.12
N SER A 24 -26.63 -6.24 -4.20
CA SER A 24 -27.27 -7.33 -4.94
C SER A 24 -26.29 -8.26 -5.69
N LEU A 25 -25.00 -7.88 -5.78
CA LEU A 25 -23.94 -8.68 -6.41
C LEU A 25 -23.09 -9.50 -5.41
N VAL A 26 -23.38 -9.46 -4.11
CA VAL A 26 -22.55 -10.08 -3.06
C VAL A 26 -23.35 -11.12 -2.28
N GLN A 27 -23.71 -12.24 -2.92
CA GLN A 27 -24.39 -13.36 -2.26
C GLN A 27 -23.74 -14.72 -2.53
N GLN A 28 -22.41 -14.80 -2.41
CA GLN A 28 -21.75 -16.10 -2.26
C GLN A 28 -20.98 -16.11 -0.93
N PRO A 29 -21.24 -17.08 -0.03
CA PRO A 29 -20.48 -17.21 1.20
C PRO A 29 -19.00 -17.38 0.88
N ILE A 30 -18.19 -16.52 1.50
CA ILE A 30 -16.74 -16.41 1.35
C ILE A 30 -16.10 -17.72 1.82
N GLN A 31 -15.63 -18.56 0.89
CA GLN A 31 -14.63 -19.56 1.24
C GLN A 31 -13.27 -18.86 1.27
N THR A 32 -12.80 -18.44 2.45
CA THR A 32 -11.40 -18.00 2.60
C THR A 32 -10.49 -19.16 2.21
N PRO A 33 -9.77 -19.08 1.07
CA PRO A 33 -8.87 -20.14 0.67
C PRO A 33 -7.73 -20.07 1.66
N ASN A 34 -7.53 -21.14 2.42
CA ASN A 34 -6.44 -21.28 3.38
C ASN A 34 -5.12 -20.90 2.69
N ILE A 35 -4.65 -19.66 2.89
CA ILE A 35 -3.44 -19.17 2.23
C ILE A 35 -2.28 -19.81 2.97
N ASN A 36 -1.85 -20.97 2.49
CA ASN A 36 -0.54 -21.48 2.83
C ASN A 36 0.51 -20.57 2.18
N VAL A 37 0.96 -19.54 2.91
CA VAL A 37 2.00 -18.62 2.46
C VAL A 37 3.28 -19.41 2.28
N GLN A 38 3.78 -19.47 1.04
CA GLN A 38 5.09 -20.03 0.79
C GLN A 38 6.15 -19.14 1.44
N ASN A 39 7.10 -19.76 2.15
CA ASN A 39 8.18 -19.06 2.86
C ASN A 39 7.67 -18.03 3.89
N PRO A 40 6.94 -18.45 4.93
CA PRO A 40 6.44 -17.53 5.97
C PRO A 40 7.56 -16.69 6.64
N GLN A 41 8.80 -17.19 6.67
CA GLN A 41 9.97 -16.45 7.14
C GLN A 41 10.31 -15.20 6.29
N ASP A 42 9.79 -15.07 5.07
CA ASP A 42 9.99 -13.90 4.20
C ASP A 42 8.95 -12.79 4.45
N TYR A 43 8.05 -13.00 5.40
CA TYR A 43 7.01 -12.04 5.79
C TYR A 43 7.24 -11.55 7.21
N ILE A 44 6.67 -10.40 7.53
CA ILE A 44 6.59 -9.79 8.85
C ILE A 44 5.13 -9.75 9.26
N ILE A 45 4.84 -10.18 10.49
CA ILE A 45 3.51 -10.03 11.08
C ILE A 45 3.32 -8.56 11.46
N LEU A 46 2.30 -7.93 10.88
CA LEU A 46 1.83 -6.61 11.25
C LEU A 46 0.47 -6.77 11.93
N GLU A 47 0.44 -6.63 13.26
CA GLU A 47 -0.80 -6.67 14.04
C GLU A 47 -1.69 -5.50 13.64
N GLY A 48 -2.98 -5.75 13.43
CA GLY A 48 -3.86 -4.73 12.88
C GLY A 48 -4.60 -3.89 13.92
N ARG A 49 -4.38 -4.11 15.22
CA ARG A 49 -5.08 -3.38 16.30
C ARG A 49 -4.24 -2.19 16.79
N HIS A 50 -4.71 -0.97 16.52
CA HIS A 50 -3.99 0.26 16.86
C HIS A 50 -4.90 1.29 17.54
N GLY A 51 -5.13 1.11 18.83
CA GLY A 51 -5.86 2.07 19.67
C GLY A 51 -7.30 2.30 19.20
N THR A 52 -7.51 3.29 18.33
CA THR A 52 -8.85 3.75 17.88
C THR A 52 -9.21 3.33 16.45
N TYR A 53 -8.37 2.53 15.79
CA TYR A 53 -8.66 1.92 14.50
C TYR A 53 -8.12 0.49 14.46
N GLU A 54 -8.69 -0.32 13.57
CA GLU A 54 -8.28 -1.69 13.37
C GLU A 54 -8.36 -2.13 11.90
N TYR A 55 -7.53 -3.11 11.55
CA TYR A 55 -7.63 -3.93 10.35
C TYR A 55 -7.23 -5.37 10.72
N PRO A 56 -7.43 -6.38 9.84
CA PRO A 56 -6.97 -7.73 10.10
C PRO A 56 -5.44 -7.77 10.29
N ASP A 57 -4.92 -8.71 11.08
CA ASP A 57 -3.47 -8.93 11.13
C ASP A 57 -2.95 -9.28 9.73
N LEU A 58 -1.78 -8.78 9.38
CA LEU A 58 -1.21 -8.90 8.05
C LEU A 58 0.12 -9.66 8.07
N LEU A 59 0.42 -10.30 6.94
CA LEU A 59 1.74 -10.79 6.57
C LEU A 59 2.27 -9.85 5.47
N VAL A 60 3.20 -8.98 5.83
CA VAL A 60 3.83 -8.02 4.93
C VAL A 60 5.16 -8.57 4.44
N SER A 61 5.39 -8.64 3.13
CA SER A 61 6.67 -9.12 2.62
C SER A 61 7.82 -8.22 3.08
N LYS A 62 8.93 -8.81 3.54
CA LYS A 62 10.14 -8.08 3.93
C LYS A 62 10.70 -7.24 2.78
N TYR A 63 10.58 -7.73 1.55
CA TYR A 63 11.23 -7.17 0.37
C TYR A 63 10.22 -6.84 -0.71
N ARG A 64 10.58 -5.93 -1.62
CA ARG A 64 9.79 -5.68 -2.82
C ARG A 64 9.71 -6.95 -3.67
N LEU A 65 8.64 -7.04 -4.45
CA LEU A 65 8.35 -8.22 -5.25
C LEU A 65 9.47 -8.47 -6.27
N SER A 66 10.07 -9.65 -6.20
CA SER A 66 11.08 -10.13 -7.14
C SER A 66 10.44 -10.91 -8.28
N TYR A 67 11.00 -10.80 -9.48
CA TYR A 67 10.60 -11.62 -10.62
C TYR A 67 10.95 -13.09 -10.35
N ASN A 68 9.97 -13.97 -10.52
CA ASN A 68 10.08 -15.42 -10.35
C ASN A 68 9.02 -16.13 -11.23
N PRO A 69 9.01 -17.48 -11.32
CA PRO A 69 8.07 -18.20 -12.18
C PRO A 69 6.58 -18.02 -11.85
N GLU A 70 6.22 -17.70 -10.59
CA GLU A 70 4.83 -17.39 -10.22
C GLU A 70 4.44 -16.00 -10.73
N VAL A 71 5.31 -15.01 -10.53
CA VAL A 71 5.13 -13.66 -11.05
C VAL A 71 5.08 -13.64 -12.58
N GLU A 72 5.90 -14.44 -13.26
CA GLU A 72 5.85 -14.57 -14.72
C GLU A 72 4.49 -15.06 -15.22
N LYS A 73 3.91 -16.08 -14.58
CA LYS A 73 2.58 -16.59 -14.93
C LYS A 73 1.52 -15.51 -14.79
N VAL A 74 1.53 -14.78 -13.67
CA VAL A 74 0.60 -13.67 -13.43
C VAL A 74 0.83 -12.52 -14.41
N ALA A 75 2.08 -12.16 -14.67
CA ALA A 75 2.42 -11.11 -15.63
C ALA A 75 1.87 -11.44 -17.03
N ASN A 76 1.98 -12.70 -17.48
CA ASN A 76 1.42 -13.15 -18.75
C ASN A 76 -0.12 -13.02 -18.79
N ILE A 77 -0.82 -13.34 -17.69
CA ILE A 77 -2.29 -13.15 -17.58
C ILE A 77 -2.66 -11.66 -17.69
N LEU A 78 -1.86 -10.79 -17.08
CA LEU A 78 -2.07 -9.34 -17.08
C LEU A 78 -1.55 -8.64 -18.36
N GLY A 79 -0.90 -9.37 -19.27
CA GLY A 79 -0.25 -8.79 -20.45
C GLY A 79 0.94 -7.88 -20.13
N LEU A 80 1.59 -8.09 -18.98
CA LEU A 80 2.73 -7.31 -18.50
C LEU A 80 4.04 -7.95 -18.92
N LYS A 81 5.01 -7.12 -19.32
CA LYS A 81 6.41 -7.53 -19.53
C LYS A 81 7.24 -7.05 -18.34
N LEU A 82 7.41 -7.93 -17.36
CA LEU A 82 8.15 -7.62 -16.13
C LEU A 82 9.56 -8.22 -16.17
N SER A 83 10.48 -7.55 -15.51
CA SER A 83 11.82 -8.06 -15.22
C SER A 83 12.34 -7.41 -13.93
N ASN A 84 13.37 -7.99 -13.34
CA ASN A 84 14.09 -7.31 -12.26
C ASN A 84 14.90 -6.16 -12.84
N THR A 85 14.73 -4.95 -12.31
CA THR A 85 15.38 -3.74 -12.83
C THR A 85 16.22 -3.01 -11.78
N SER A 86 16.18 -3.48 -10.53
CA SER A 86 16.99 -2.94 -9.43
C SER A 86 17.18 -3.98 -8.33
N LYS A 87 18.00 -3.63 -7.32
CA LYS A 87 18.40 -4.50 -6.21
C LYS A 87 18.24 -3.78 -4.86
N GLU A 88 17.79 -4.51 -3.86
CA GLU A 88 17.92 -4.14 -2.46
C GLU A 88 19.42 -4.13 -2.06
N LYS A 89 19.79 -3.50 -0.95
CA LYS A 89 21.18 -3.44 -0.45
C LYS A 89 21.78 -4.80 -0.14
N ASN A 90 20.96 -5.78 0.22
CA ASN A 90 21.40 -7.16 0.42
C ASN A 90 21.62 -7.93 -0.90
N GLY A 91 21.46 -7.28 -2.06
CA GLY A 91 21.66 -7.85 -3.38
C GLY A 91 20.42 -8.52 -3.97
N ARG A 92 19.31 -8.62 -3.22
CA ARG A 92 18.04 -9.20 -3.69
C ARG A 92 17.48 -8.35 -4.81
N ASP A 93 17.23 -8.97 -5.95
CA ASP A 93 16.60 -8.32 -7.10
C ASP A 93 15.12 -8.03 -6.84
N TYR A 94 14.60 -6.94 -7.41
CA TYR A 94 13.17 -6.66 -7.43
C TYR A 94 12.71 -6.07 -8.76
N ILE A 95 11.41 -6.21 -9.00
CA ILE A 95 10.71 -5.64 -10.14
C ILE A 95 10.53 -4.14 -9.91
N GLY A 96 11.22 -3.35 -10.72
CA GLY A 96 10.92 -1.93 -10.91
C GLY A 96 10.33 -1.66 -12.28
N ASN A 97 10.36 -0.40 -12.74
CA ASN A 97 9.70 0.04 -13.98
C ASN A 97 8.22 -0.39 -14.05
N ILE A 98 7.55 -0.38 -12.90
CA ILE A 98 6.13 -0.74 -12.78
C ILE A 98 5.36 0.45 -12.21
N ASN A 99 4.25 0.78 -12.86
CA ASN A 99 3.39 1.89 -12.46
C ASN A 99 2.36 1.45 -11.43
N TRP A 100 1.68 2.41 -10.81
CA TRP A 100 0.79 2.16 -9.67
C TRP A 100 -0.33 1.15 -9.99
N ILE A 101 -1.00 1.34 -11.13
CA ILE A 101 -2.10 0.46 -11.59
C ILE A 101 -1.62 -0.98 -11.75
N ASN A 102 -0.48 -1.18 -12.41
CA ASN A 102 0.06 -2.50 -12.67
C ASN A 102 0.58 -3.17 -11.40
N SER A 103 1.17 -2.41 -10.47
CA SER A 103 1.62 -2.90 -9.17
C SER A 103 0.47 -3.44 -8.33
N LEU A 104 -0.63 -2.70 -8.22
CA LEU A 104 -1.82 -3.15 -7.48
C LEU A 104 -2.43 -4.40 -8.11
N ARG A 105 -2.62 -4.41 -9.44
CA ARG A 105 -3.14 -5.59 -10.16
C ARG A 105 -2.26 -6.81 -9.96
N LEU A 106 -0.94 -6.65 -10.04
CA LEU A 106 0.02 -7.74 -9.85
C LEU A 106 -0.12 -8.37 -8.46
N ASN A 107 -0.17 -7.54 -7.40
CA ASN A 107 -0.35 -8.03 -6.04
C ASN A 107 -1.71 -8.74 -5.84
N LEU A 108 -2.79 -8.23 -6.45
CA LEU A 108 -4.12 -8.84 -6.37
C LEU A 108 -4.16 -10.22 -7.03
N GLU A 109 -3.54 -10.37 -8.20
CA GLU A 109 -3.45 -11.66 -8.91
C GLU A 109 -2.54 -12.67 -8.20
N LEU A 110 -1.57 -12.20 -7.42
CA LEU A 110 -0.74 -13.02 -6.52
C LEU A 110 -1.44 -13.35 -5.19
N ASN A 111 -2.76 -13.15 -5.13
CA ASN A 111 -3.59 -13.38 -3.94
C ASN A 111 -3.04 -12.63 -2.72
N GLY A 112 -2.71 -11.35 -2.91
CA GLY A 112 -2.34 -10.39 -1.89
C GLY A 112 -2.89 -9.02 -2.21
N PHE A 113 -2.32 -7.98 -1.63
CA PHE A 113 -2.67 -6.58 -1.88
C PHE A 113 -1.48 -5.67 -1.58
N THR A 114 -1.58 -4.41 -1.97
CA THR A 114 -0.60 -3.35 -1.65
C THR A 114 -1.05 -2.62 -0.38
N LEU A 115 -0.13 -2.32 0.54
CA LEU A 115 -0.48 -1.59 1.76
C LEU A 115 -1.04 -0.19 1.43
N ASN A 116 -2.12 0.21 2.10
CA ASN A 116 -2.56 1.61 2.09
C ASN A 116 -1.64 2.47 2.99
N PRO A 117 -1.73 3.81 2.96
CA PRO A 117 -0.82 4.67 3.71
C PRO A 117 -0.82 4.41 5.22
N ARG A 118 -1.98 4.17 5.86
CA ARG A 118 -2.03 3.85 7.29
C ARG A 118 -1.22 2.61 7.63
N GLN A 119 -1.43 1.53 6.86
CA GLN A 119 -0.70 0.28 7.04
C GLN A 119 0.81 0.44 6.74
N GLY A 120 1.16 1.27 5.75
CA GLY A 120 2.56 1.59 5.46
C GLY A 120 3.27 2.30 6.61
N ILE A 121 2.61 3.27 7.26
CA ILE A 121 3.15 3.96 8.43
C ILE A 121 3.25 3.01 9.63
N ASP A 122 2.23 2.17 9.86
CA ASP A 122 2.25 1.16 10.94
C ASP A 122 3.38 0.16 10.74
N PHE A 123 3.64 -0.25 9.50
CA PHE A 123 4.76 -1.11 9.15
C PHE A 123 6.10 -0.44 9.45
N ILE A 124 6.30 0.83 9.06
CA ILE A 124 7.51 1.58 9.43
C ILE A 124 7.68 1.69 10.95
N SER A 125 6.60 1.96 11.67
CA SER A 125 6.62 2.04 13.14
C SER A 125 7.05 0.71 13.77
N LEU A 126 6.50 -0.41 13.27
CA LEU A 126 6.89 -1.75 13.69
C LEU A 126 8.37 -2.03 13.43
N LEU A 127 8.90 -1.67 12.26
CA LEU A 127 10.32 -1.82 11.93
C LEU A 127 11.20 -0.98 12.87
N LYS A 128 10.85 0.30 13.10
CA LYS A 128 11.54 1.20 14.04
C LYS A 128 11.54 0.66 15.47
N SER A 129 10.51 -0.09 15.88
CA SER A 129 10.40 -0.62 17.24
C SER A 129 11.42 -1.72 17.58
N GLY A 130 11.95 -2.42 16.57
CA GLY A 130 12.85 -3.56 16.76
C GLY A 130 12.18 -4.82 17.35
N LYS A 131 10.83 -4.89 17.36
CA LYS A 131 10.04 -5.95 18.02
C LYS A 131 9.21 -6.81 17.06
N ALA A 132 9.59 -6.86 15.79
CA ALA A 132 8.82 -7.58 14.78
C ALA A 132 9.09 -9.09 14.78
N PHE A 133 8.08 -9.85 14.35
CA PHE A 133 8.12 -11.30 14.18
C PHE A 133 7.91 -11.66 12.71
N ASP A 134 8.52 -12.75 12.26
CA ASP A 134 8.28 -13.28 10.93
C ASP A 134 6.96 -14.05 10.86
N GLY A 135 6.56 -14.53 9.67
CA GLY A 135 5.33 -15.31 9.52
C GLY A 135 5.33 -16.67 10.23
N ASN A 136 6.48 -17.13 10.74
CA ASN A 136 6.60 -18.30 11.62
C ASN A 136 6.56 -17.93 13.12
N GLU A 137 6.28 -16.66 13.44
CA GLU A 137 6.28 -16.13 14.79
C GLU A 137 7.67 -16.16 15.46
N ASN A 138 8.74 -16.24 14.66
CA ASN A 138 10.10 -16.07 15.16
C ASN A 138 10.46 -14.59 15.22
N LYS A 139 11.13 -14.18 16.30
CA LYS A 139 11.65 -12.81 16.41
C LYS A 139 12.68 -12.55 15.31
N ILE A 140 12.53 -11.42 14.61
CA ILE A 140 13.48 -11.01 13.57
C ILE A 140 14.66 -10.26 14.21
N ASP A 141 15.87 -10.51 13.71
CA ASP A 141 17.07 -9.79 14.14
C ASP A 141 16.93 -8.28 13.89
N SER A 142 17.31 -7.46 14.86
CA SER A 142 17.18 -6.00 14.77
C SER A 142 17.93 -5.42 13.58
N LYS A 143 19.09 -5.97 13.20
CA LYS A 143 19.85 -5.48 12.04
C LYS A 143 19.12 -5.79 10.74
N GLU A 144 18.33 -6.87 10.68
CA GLU A 144 17.50 -7.13 9.51
C GLU A 144 16.33 -6.14 9.44
N LEU A 145 15.71 -5.80 10.56
CA LEU A 145 14.66 -4.76 10.61
C LEU A 145 15.20 -3.38 10.19
N GLU A 146 16.38 -3.01 10.66
CA GLU A 146 17.07 -1.78 10.25
C GLU A 146 17.38 -1.78 8.75
N ARG A 147 17.79 -2.92 8.17
CA ARG A 147 18.01 -3.04 6.71
C ARG A 147 16.71 -2.87 5.94
N ILE A 148 15.63 -3.49 6.38
CA ILE A 148 14.32 -3.36 5.72
C ILE A 148 13.86 -1.90 5.79
N LEU A 149 13.99 -1.26 6.96
CA LEU A 149 13.68 0.16 7.13
C LEU A 149 14.55 1.05 6.24
N ASP A 150 15.85 0.77 6.15
CA ASP A 150 16.77 1.44 5.23
C ASP A 150 16.28 1.30 3.79
N GLU A 151 15.71 0.17 3.36
CA GLU A 151 15.15 0.03 2.01
C GLU A 151 13.94 0.92 1.71
N ILE A 152 13.17 1.29 2.74
CA ILE A 152 11.97 2.12 2.58
C ILE A 152 12.36 3.61 2.62
N ILE A 153 13.11 4.03 3.64
CA ILE A 153 13.32 5.46 3.96
C ILE A 153 14.79 5.88 4.09
N GLY A 154 15.76 5.03 3.77
CA GLY A 154 17.18 5.40 3.88
C GLY A 154 17.64 6.37 2.79
N VAL A 155 18.42 7.40 3.12
CA VAL A 155 18.93 8.35 2.11
C VAL A 155 20.20 7.80 1.45
N ARG A 156 20.12 7.34 0.18
CA ARG A 156 21.27 6.83 -0.61
C ARG A 156 20.96 6.71 -2.11
N ASN A 157 22.01 6.50 -2.91
CA ASN A 157 21.94 6.18 -4.34
C ASN A 157 22.07 4.65 -4.55
N PRO A 158 21.44 4.03 -5.58
CA PRO A 158 20.39 4.58 -6.45
C PRO A 158 19.11 4.93 -5.69
N GLY A 159 18.31 5.83 -6.28
CA GLY A 159 16.97 6.12 -5.78
C GLY A 159 16.06 4.90 -5.83
N ARG A 160 15.16 4.78 -4.86
CA ARG A 160 14.28 3.64 -4.67
C ARG A 160 12.95 4.09 -4.10
N ALA A 161 11.89 3.40 -4.46
CA ALA A 161 10.55 3.72 -4.01
C ALA A 161 9.67 2.48 -4.02
N GLU A 162 8.52 2.63 -3.39
CA GLU A 162 7.43 1.68 -3.47
C GLU A 162 6.07 2.35 -3.45
N TRP A 163 5.15 1.80 -4.23
CA TRP A 163 3.76 2.23 -4.27
C TRP A 163 3.00 1.84 -3.00
N LEU A 164 2.08 2.73 -2.60
CA LEU A 164 1.04 2.47 -1.61
C LEU A 164 -0.32 2.48 -2.29
N ASP A 165 -1.27 1.74 -1.74
CA ASP A 165 -2.66 1.70 -2.22
C ASP A 165 -3.45 2.92 -1.73
N ALA A 166 -3.23 4.07 -2.38
CA ALA A 166 -4.09 5.23 -2.26
C ALA A 166 -4.06 6.10 -3.52
N ASP A 167 -5.24 6.56 -3.94
CA ASP A 167 -5.43 7.67 -4.88
C ASP A 167 -6.33 8.76 -4.26
N PHE A 168 -6.16 10.00 -4.74
CA PHE A 168 -6.85 11.16 -4.20
C PHE A 168 -7.77 11.79 -5.24
N LYS A 169 -9.03 12.06 -4.85
CA LYS A 169 -10.01 12.73 -5.73
C LYS A 169 -10.65 13.93 -5.07
N TYR A 170 -10.78 15.00 -5.83
CA TYR A 170 -11.44 16.23 -5.44
C TYR A 170 -12.88 16.24 -5.97
N LEU A 171 -13.84 16.17 -5.05
CA LEU A 171 -15.24 15.93 -5.38
C LEU A 171 -16.15 17.05 -4.89
N ASN A 172 -17.18 17.36 -5.67
CA ASN A 172 -18.25 18.25 -5.22
C ASN A 172 -19.25 17.51 -4.30
N LYS A 173 -20.26 18.23 -3.81
CA LYS A 173 -21.32 17.65 -2.94
C LYS A 173 -22.13 16.52 -3.58
N ALA A 174 -22.19 16.46 -4.90
CA ALA A 174 -22.85 15.39 -5.64
C ALA A 174 -21.94 14.17 -5.89
N GLY A 175 -20.68 14.21 -5.42
CA GLY A 175 -19.71 13.14 -5.60
C GLY A 175 -19.06 13.10 -6.98
N LYS A 176 -19.19 14.17 -7.79
CA LYS A 176 -18.53 14.27 -9.09
C LYS A 176 -17.12 14.85 -8.93
N GLU A 177 -16.16 14.27 -9.64
CA GLU A 177 -14.81 14.83 -9.79
C GLU A 177 -14.87 16.24 -10.39
N ILE A 178 -14.13 17.15 -9.78
CA ILE A 178 -14.09 18.57 -10.13
C ILE A 178 -12.64 19.08 -10.12
N GLN A 179 -12.43 20.24 -10.74
CA GLN A 179 -11.13 20.91 -10.73
C GLN A 179 -10.89 21.66 -9.42
N GLU A 180 -9.63 21.93 -9.09
CA GLU A 180 -9.25 22.67 -7.86
C GLU A 180 -9.88 24.07 -7.76
N SER A 181 -10.19 24.70 -8.90
CA SER A 181 -10.87 26.01 -8.93
C SER A 181 -12.33 25.97 -8.47
N GLU A 182 -12.92 24.77 -8.36
CA GLU A 182 -14.29 24.56 -7.92
C GLU A 182 -14.36 24.27 -6.42
N LYS A 183 -15.55 24.44 -5.81
CA LYS A 183 -15.75 24.13 -4.39
C LYS A 183 -16.01 22.64 -4.18
N GLY A 184 -15.03 21.94 -3.61
CA GLY A 184 -15.12 20.52 -3.27
C GLY A 184 -14.39 20.13 -2.00
N ASN A 185 -14.38 18.83 -1.75
CA ASN A 185 -13.60 18.19 -0.70
C ASN A 185 -12.67 17.15 -1.30
N LEU A 186 -11.51 16.94 -0.67
CA LEU A 186 -10.56 15.92 -1.06
C LEU A 186 -10.93 14.60 -0.37
N TYR A 187 -10.91 13.51 -1.14
CA TYR A 187 -11.21 12.16 -0.68
C TYR A 187 -10.00 11.28 -0.94
N ILE A 188 -9.76 10.34 -0.04
CA ILE A 188 -8.81 9.23 -0.22
C ILE A 188 -9.58 7.98 -0.60
N TYR A 189 -9.05 7.27 -1.58
CA TYR A 189 -9.57 6.02 -2.12
C TYR A 189 -8.50 4.96 -1.95
N TYR A 190 -8.86 3.80 -1.40
CA TYR A 190 -7.91 2.77 -1.02
C TYR A 190 -8.56 1.39 -0.91
N ASN A 191 -7.75 0.36 -0.66
CA ASN A 191 -8.12 -1.05 -0.69
C ASN A 191 -8.72 -1.41 -2.06
N HIS A 192 -8.01 -1.08 -3.13
CA HIS A 192 -8.46 -1.32 -4.49
C HIS A 192 -8.61 -2.82 -4.77
N VAL A 193 -9.64 -3.16 -5.53
CA VAL A 193 -9.92 -4.52 -6.01
C VAL A 193 -10.15 -4.50 -7.51
N ARG A 194 -10.21 -5.67 -8.14
CA ARG A 194 -10.65 -5.80 -9.53
C ARG A 194 -12.16 -5.95 -9.60
N ASP A 195 -12.81 -5.20 -10.49
CA ASP A 195 -14.18 -5.45 -10.91
C ASP A 195 -14.26 -6.64 -11.89
N ALA A 196 -15.47 -6.97 -12.35
CA ALA A 196 -15.70 -8.07 -13.30
C ALA A 196 -15.03 -7.87 -14.67
N ASN A 197 -14.71 -6.61 -15.02
CA ASN A 197 -14.02 -6.24 -16.25
C ASN A 197 -12.49 -6.16 -16.05
N GLY A 198 -12.02 -6.36 -14.83
CA GLY A 198 -10.61 -6.28 -14.48
C GLY A 198 -10.09 -4.88 -14.19
N ASN A 199 -10.96 -3.87 -14.10
CA ASN A 199 -10.60 -2.51 -13.71
C ASN A 199 -10.31 -2.46 -12.21
N LEU A 200 -9.35 -1.64 -11.81
CA LEU A 200 -9.17 -1.33 -10.40
C LEU A 200 -10.29 -0.40 -9.96
N ILE A 201 -11.02 -0.80 -8.92
CA ILE A 201 -12.01 0.03 -8.25
C ILE A 201 -11.70 0.07 -6.74
N PRO A 202 -11.83 1.24 -6.11
CA PRO A 202 -11.61 1.37 -4.67
C PRO A 202 -12.75 0.71 -3.90
N ARG A 203 -12.42 -0.03 -2.83
CA ARG A 203 -13.43 -0.51 -1.86
C ARG A 203 -13.81 0.57 -0.86
N ASN A 204 -12.84 1.39 -0.49
CA ASN A 204 -13.03 2.46 0.46
C ASN A 204 -12.86 3.80 -0.21
N ARG A 205 -13.80 4.70 0.10
CA ARG A 205 -13.79 6.10 -0.25
C ARG A 205 -14.09 6.86 1.03
N LYS A 206 -13.16 7.66 1.51
CA LYS A 206 -13.33 8.43 2.75
C LYS A 206 -12.98 9.89 2.50
N LEU A 207 -13.69 10.81 3.14
CA LEU A 207 -13.27 12.20 3.20
C LEU A 207 -11.86 12.24 3.80
N LEU A 208 -10.94 13.00 3.20
CA LEU A 208 -9.60 13.15 3.74
C LEU A 208 -9.71 13.81 5.12
N GLU A 209 -9.25 13.11 6.15
CA GLU A 209 -9.18 13.62 7.52
C GLU A 209 -8.20 14.81 7.57
N GLU A 210 -8.32 15.64 8.61
CA GLU A 210 -7.38 16.74 8.82
C GLU A 210 -5.93 16.22 8.82
N CYS A 211 -5.10 16.85 8.00
CA CYS A 211 -3.69 16.53 7.83
C CYS A 211 -2.93 17.79 7.39
N LEU A 212 -1.60 17.71 7.40
CA LEU A 212 -0.77 18.77 6.83
C LEU A 212 -1.08 18.91 5.34
N MET A 213 -1.31 20.14 4.92
CA MET A 213 -1.57 20.48 3.52
C MET A 213 -0.46 21.36 2.96
N ASP A 214 0.74 21.27 3.51
CA ASP A 214 1.96 21.89 3.00
C ASP A 214 3.08 20.87 2.85
N ASN A 215 3.94 21.09 1.84
CA ASN A 215 5.13 20.28 1.66
C ASN A 215 6.12 20.64 2.77
N CYS A 216 6.43 19.69 3.63
CA CYS A 216 7.21 19.91 4.84
C CYS A 216 8.01 18.65 5.20
N LYS A 217 8.69 18.67 6.34
CA LYS A 217 9.14 17.44 6.99
C LYS A 217 8.14 17.05 8.07
N ILE A 218 7.99 15.75 8.30
CA ILE A 218 6.92 15.21 9.15
C ILE A 218 7.46 14.35 10.28
N ASP A 219 6.64 14.20 11.31
CA ASP A 219 6.78 13.18 12.35
C ASP A 219 5.93 11.96 11.97
N LEU A 220 6.57 10.82 11.70
CA LEU A 220 5.86 9.59 11.29
C LEU A 220 5.02 8.99 12.42
N SER A 221 5.25 9.39 13.67
CA SER A 221 4.39 9.00 14.80
C SER A 221 3.12 9.85 14.88
N GLY A 222 3.10 11.02 14.24
CA GLY A 222 1.98 11.96 14.20
C GLY A 222 1.13 11.82 12.94
N CYS A 223 0.53 10.65 12.69
CA CYS A 223 -0.36 10.43 11.54
C CYS A 223 -1.80 10.11 11.96
N ASN A 224 -2.78 10.56 11.17
CA ASN A 224 -4.21 10.27 11.37
C ASN A 224 -4.59 8.83 10.99
N LYS A 225 -5.89 8.48 11.03
CA LYS A 225 -6.35 7.09 10.78
C LYS A 225 -6.17 6.65 9.33
N GLN A 226 -5.98 7.59 8.42
CA GLN A 226 -5.71 7.35 7.00
C GLN A 226 -4.21 7.26 6.71
N GLY A 227 -3.35 7.45 7.72
CA GLY A 227 -1.90 7.44 7.57
C GLY A 227 -1.34 8.77 7.07
N MET A 228 -2.15 9.84 7.07
CA MET A 228 -1.68 11.16 6.65
C MET A 228 -1.06 11.92 7.84
N PRO A 229 0.06 12.63 7.64
CA PRO A 229 0.72 13.37 8.71
C PRO A 229 -0.14 14.51 9.25
N THR A 230 -0.19 14.69 10.56
CA THR A 230 -0.89 15.80 11.25
C THR A 230 0.07 16.74 11.97
N LYS A 231 1.36 16.41 12.00
CA LYS A 231 2.41 17.18 12.68
C LYS A 231 3.68 17.24 11.85
N GLU A 232 4.24 18.43 11.76
CA GLU A 232 5.61 18.60 11.26
C GLU A 232 6.61 17.90 12.18
N GLY A 233 7.75 17.54 11.63
CA GLY A 233 8.82 16.85 12.35
C GLY A 233 10.08 16.75 11.50
N ASP A 234 10.97 15.83 11.84
CA ASP A 234 12.27 15.66 11.17
C ASP A 234 12.53 14.24 10.65
N ASP A 235 11.52 13.35 10.64
CA ASP A 235 11.71 11.96 10.20
C ASP A 235 12.01 11.87 8.69
N ILE A 236 11.07 12.34 7.86
CA ILE A 236 11.17 12.33 6.40
C ILE A 236 10.47 13.56 5.81
N ASN A 237 10.68 13.83 4.52
CA ASN A 237 9.89 14.87 3.84
C ASN A 237 8.48 14.34 3.54
N TYR A 238 7.58 15.24 3.26
CA TYR A 238 6.20 14.95 2.91
C TYR A 238 5.78 15.82 1.75
N TRP A 239 5.18 15.15 0.76
CA TRP A 239 4.54 15.79 -0.37
C TRP A 239 3.06 15.51 -0.29
N ARG A 240 2.28 16.57 -0.07
CA ARG A 240 0.86 16.50 0.25
C ARG A 240 0.02 15.92 -0.90
N PRO A 241 -1.18 15.39 -0.62
CA PRO A 241 -2.13 15.02 -1.65
C PRO A 241 -2.63 16.24 -2.42
N MET A 242 -2.75 16.08 -3.74
CA MET A 242 -3.18 17.14 -4.65
C MET A 242 -4.66 17.02 -5.01
N LYS A 243 -5.26 18.16 -5.41
CA LYS A 243 -6.64 18.23 -5.91
C LYS A 243 -6.70 18.09 -7.44
N ASP A 244 -5.95 17.15 -7.99
CA ASP A 244 -5.78 16.93 -9.43
C ASP A 244 -6.55 15.72 -9.97
N ASN A 245 -7.18 14.94 -9.08
CA ASN A 245 -7.84 13.66 -9.39
C ASN A 245 -6.92 12.59 -9.99
N ASN A 246 -5.60 12.77 -9.91
CA ASN A 246 -4.63 11.87 -10.54
C ASN A 246 -3.42 11.58 -9.64
N SER A 247 -3.35 12.08 -8.42
CA SER A 247 -2.24 11.80 -7.51
C SER A 247 -2.43 10.49 -6.74
N VAL A 248 -1.35 9.73 -6.58
CA VAL A 248 -1.28 8.49 -5.78
C VAL A 248 -0.16 8.55 -4.73
N ALA A 249 -0.22 7.64 -3.75
CA ALA A 249 0.74 7.59 -2.66
C ALA A 249 1.89 6.58 -2.86
N GLY A 250 3.05 6.89 -2.28
CA GLY A 250 4.21 5.98 -2.23
C GLY A 250 5.29 6.47 -1.26
N PHE A 251 6.21 5.58 -0.89
CA PHE A 251 7.46 5.98 -0.24
C PHE A 251 8.55 6.13 -1.29
N TYR A 252 9.36 7.17 -1.17
CA TYR A 252 10.49 7.44 -2.04
C TYR A 252 11.74 7.79 -1.23
N ALA A 253 12.88 7.23 -1.60
CA ALA A 253 14.17 7.55 -0.99
C ALA A 253 15.29 7.59 -2.04
N SER A 254 16.08 8.67 -2.04
CA SER A 254 17.23 8.86 -2.92
C SER A 254 18.42 9.45 -2.18
N SER A 255 19.46 9.89 -2.89
CA SER A 255 20.68 10.44 -2.28
C SER A 255 20.47 11.75 -1.52
N GLY A 256 19.38 12.48 -1.79
CA GLY A 256 19.09 13.77 -1.16
C GLY A 256 18.02 13.74 -0.07
N ARG A 257 17.10 12.77 -0.13
CA ARG A 257 15.92 12.75 0.76
C ARG A 257 15.22 11.40 0.77
N ALA A 258 14.47 11.17 1.85
CA ALA A 258 13.36 10.24 1.90
C ALA A 258 12.06 11.01 2.11
N LEU A 259 10.95 10.50 1.57
CA LEU A 259 9.64 11.13 1.70
C LEU A 259 8.46 10.16 1.57
N LEU A 260 7.35 10.54 2.20
CA LEU A 260 6.01 10.07 1.86
C LEU A 260 5.49 10.97 0.74
N ASP A 261 5.37 10.41 -0.45
CA ASP A 261 4.89 11.09 -1.64
C ASP A 261 3.39 10.83 -1.80
N CYS A 262 2.56 11.88 -1.82
CA CYS A 262 1.14 11.78 -2.14
C CYS A 262 0.76 12.61 -3.39
N LEU A 263 1.75 13.02 -4.20
CA LEU A 263 1.56 13.79 -5.44
C LEU A 263 2.07 13.06 -6.70
N SER A 264 2.41 11.78 -6.57
CA SER A 264 2.97 10.99 -7.66
C SER A 264 1.94 10.72 -8.76
N ASP A 265 2.39 10.75 -10.02
CA ASP A 265 1.60 10.32 -11.17
C ASP A 265 1.48 8.78 -11.19
N PRO A 266 0.28 8.19 -11.25
CA PRO A 266 0.07 6.73 -11.28
C PRO A 266 0.68 6.05 -12.49
N LEU A 267 1.01 6.79 -13.55
CA LEU A 267 1.71 6.30 -14.74
C LEU A 267 3.23 6.33 -14.60
N LEU A 268 3.76 7.04 -13.59
CA LEU A 268 5.19 7.11 -13.34
C LEU A 268 5.74 5.69 -13.16
N SER A 269 6.92 5.45 -13.73
CA SER A 269 7.68 4.24 -13.47
C SER A 269 9.15 4.51 -13.69
N TYR A 270 10.00 3.89 -12.88
CA TYR A 270 11.45 3.90 -13.06
C TYR A 270 12.06 2.67 -12.36
N SER A 271 13.34 2.39 -12.63
CA SER A 271 13.98 1.12 -12.25
C SER A 271 13.95 0.82 -10.75
N GLY A 272 13.98 1.86 -9.90
CA GLY A 272 13.93 1.72 -8.44
C GLY A 272 12.54 1.74 -7.83
N LEU A 273 11.48 1.92 -8.62
CA LEU A 273 10.10 2.00 -8.14
C LEU A 273 9.39 0.66 -8.30
N GLY A 274 9.16 -0.01 -7.17
CA GLY A 274 8.54 -1.33 -7.10
C GLY A 274 7.30 -1.35 -6.20
N VAL A 275 6.98 -2.53 -5.67
CA VAL A 275 5.87 -2.71 -4.73
C VAL A 275 6.15 -3.88 -3.79
N ARG A 276 5.71 -3.79 -2.54
CA ARG A 276 5.64 -4.92 -1.60
C ARG A 276 4.25 -5.54 -1.64
N ILE A 277 4.21 -6.87 -1.51
CA ILE A 277 2.95 -7.61 -1.36
C ILE A 277 2.65 -7.82 0.12
N ALA A 278 1.40 -7.62 0.50
CA ALA A 278 0.86 -8.01 1.79
C ALA A 278 -0.28 -9.03 1.62
N LYS A 279 -0.51 -9.83 2.66
CA LYS A 279 -1.60 -10.81 2.75
C LYS A 279 -2.26 -10.71 4.11
N ILE A 280 -3.51 -11.15 4.24
CA ILE A 280 -4.15 -11.27 5.55
C ILE A 280 -3.56 -12.48 6.26
N LYS A 281 -3.18 -12.33 7.53
CA LYS A 281 -2.80 -13.43 8.41
C LYS A 281 -4.08 -14.14 8.84
N GLU A 282 -4.25 -15.39 8.44
CA GLU A 282 -5.37 -16.20 8.91
C GLU A 282 -5.19 -16.50 10.41
N GLN A 283 -6.27 -16.33 11.18
CA GLN A 283 -6.33 -16.79 12.56
C GLN A 283 -6.55 -18.30 12.51
N LYS A 284 -5.61 -19.06 13.09
CA LYS A 284 -5.75 -20.51 13.29
C LYS A 284 -6.83 -20.81 14.32
#